data_AF-A0A916XYC7-F1
#
_entry.id   AF-A0A916XYC7-F1
#
_cell.length_a   1.000
_cell.length_b   1.000
_cell.length_c   1.000
_cell.angle_alpha   90.00
_cell.angle_beta   90.00
_cell.angle_gamma   90.00
#
_symmetry.space_group_name_H-M   'P 1'
#
loop_
_entity.id
_entity.type
_entity.pdbx_description
1 polymer ?
#
loop_
_entity_poly.entity_id
_entity_poly.type
_entity_poly.pdbx_seq_one_letter_code
_entity_poly.pdbx_strand_id
1 'polypeptide(L)'
;MTLFSKFSLLGALILFFSCSSKKQNIIGVYKHQNKIGTEYFEVYEDSTFYLKSNIPLMEYESSGKWYMYKNRIYLKSYDSYKNDYVIIEELEAKEGRNSILFTDENDAILPNVILNLNDNWYESNFNGEITNLNLNQNDVLKISHIHLSREFDYKVLNEFESYVVKIKVYRKNYTFIYLDDEARFNKNLVLLKSKKFKKI
;
A
#
# COMPACT_ATOMS: atom_id res chain seq x y z
N MET A 1 -59.65 23.09 -27.78
CA MET A 1 -59.02 23.75 -28.93
C MET A 1 -57.97 24.72 -28.41
N THR A 2 -56.75 24.63 -28.95
CA THR A 2 -55.65 25.63 -28.93
C THR A 2 -55.09 26.06 -27.57
N LEU A 3 -53.80 26.17 -27.30
CA LEU A 3 -52.55 25.88 -28.01
C LEU A 3 -51.48 25.97 -26.90
N PHE A 4 -50.79 24.88 -26.55
CA PHE A 4 -49.64 24.97 -25.63
C PHE A 4 -48.42 25.47 -26.42
N SER A 5 -47.91 26.64 -26.01
CA SER A 5 -46.75 27.30 -26.59
C SER A 5 -45.48 26.54 -26.28
N LYS A 6 -44.75 26.20 -27.34
CA LYS A 6 -43.37 25.73 -27.36
C LYS A 6 -42.46 26.70 -26.59
N PHE A 7 -41.77 26.23 -25.57
CA PHE A 7 -40.50 26.82 -25.14
C PHE A 7 -39.42 25.75 -25.09
N SER A 8 -38.63 25.76 -26.16
CA SER A 8 -37.18 25.55 -26.20
C SER A 8 -36.59 24.54 -25.20
N LEU A 9 -36.55 23.30 -25.67
CA LEU A 9 -35.36 22.47 -25.82
C LEU A 9 -34.01 23.19 -25.55
N LEU A 10 -33.69 23.45 -24.28
CA LEU A 10 -32.33 23.78 -23.88
C LEU A 10 -31.62 22.45 -23.64
N GLY A 11 -31.05 21.91 -24.71
CA GLY A 11 -30.25 20.70 -24.68
C GLY A 11 -29.10 20.87 -23.71
N ALA A 12 -29.14 20.12 -22.60
CA ALA A 12 -27.97 19.85 -21.80
C ALA A 12 -26.99 19.07 -22.70
N LEU A 13 -26.10 19.80 -23.35
CA LEU A 13 -24.92 19.27 -24.02
C LEU A 13 -23.99 18.79 -22.91
N ILE A 14 -24.29 17.61 -22.34
CA ILE A 14 -23.36 16.91 -21.48
C ILE A 14 -22.23 16.47 -22.41
N LEU A 15 -21.16 17.27 -22.40
CA LEU A 15 -19.87 16.88 -22.95
C LEU A 15 -19.45 15.64 -22.16
N PHE A 16 -19.71 14.46 -22.73
CA PHE A 16 -18.95 13.28 -22.40
C PHE A 16 -17.50 13.58 -22.76
N PHE A 17 -16.73 14.11 -21.82
CA PHE A 17 -15.29 13.94 -21.82
C PHE A 17 -15.09 12.42 -21.74
N SER A 18 -15.00 11.78 -22.90
CA SER A 18 -14.32 10.51 -23.01
C SER A 18 -12.90 10.80 -22.57
N CYS A 19 -12.64 10.59 -21.29
CA CYS A 19 -11.30 10.35 -20.78
C CYS A 19 -10.88 9.02 -21.41
N SER A 20 -10.54 9.08 -22.69
CA SER A 20 -9.82 8.03 -23.39
C SER A 20 -8.46 8.05 -22.73
N SER A 21 -8.28 7.16 -21.75
CA SER A 21 -6.98 6.89 -21.19
C SER A 21 -6.03 6.69 -22.38
N LYS A 22 -5.02 7.55 -22.50
CA LYS A 22 -3.99 7.38 -23.53
C LYS A 22 -3.52 5.94 -23.39
N LYS A 23 -3.69 5.13 -24.45
CA LYS A 23 -3.08 3.80 -24.54
C LYS A 23 -1.61 3.98 -24.18
N GLN A 24 -1.18 3.43 -23.05
CA GLN A 24 0.24 3.42 -22.71
C GLN A 24 0.95 2.60 -23.80
N ASN A 25 1.89 3.21 -24.50
CA ASN A 25 2.64 2.52 -25.54
C ASN A 25 3.58 1.50 -24.87
N ILE A 26 3.37 0.21 -25.18
CA ILE A 26 4.12 -0.90 -24.62
C ILE A 26 5.38 -1.13 -25.47
N ILE A 27 6.57 -1.04 -24.88
CA ILE A 27 7.87 -1.36 -25.51
C ILE A 27 8.05 -2.88 -25.63
N GLY A 28 7.60 -3.62 -24.62
CA GLY A 28 7.71 -5.08 -24.62
C GLY A 28 6.82 -5.74 -23.59
N VAL A 29 6.28 -6.88 -23.99
CA VAL A 29 5.60 -7.84 -23.13
C VAL A 29 6.46 -9.09 -23.06
N TYR A 30 6.75 -9.54 -21.85
CA TYR A 30 7.62 -10.68 -21.59
C TYR A 30 6.93 -11.68 -20.67
N LYS A 31 7.15 -12.97 -20.93
CA LYS A 31 6.58 -14.09 -20.17
C LYS A 31 7.67 -14.89 -19.47
N HIS A 32 7.45 -15.19 -18.20
CA HIS A 32 8.12 -16.30 -17.53
C HIS A 32 7.07 -17.38 -17.24
N GLN A 33 7.25 -18.58 -17.77
CA GLN A 33 6.31 -19.68 -17.60
C GLN A 33 7.01 -20.85 -16.90
N ASN A 34 6.37 -21.38 -15.86
CA ASN A 34 6.80 -22.59 -15.16
C ASN A 34 5.67 -23.64 -15.17
N LYS A 35 5.84 -24.77 -14.47
CA LYS A 35 4.86 -25.88 -14.47
C LYS A 35 3.52 -25.53 -13.82
N ILE A 36 3.50 -24.53 -12.94
CA ILE A 36 2.36 -24.25 -12.06
C ILE A 36 1.71 -22.90 -12.35
N GLY A 37 2.31 -22.06 -13.18
CA GLY A 37 1.72 -20.77 -13.52
C GLY A 37 2.56 -19.96 -14.48
N THR A 38 2.18 -18.69 -14.61
CA THR A 38 2.80 -17.74 -15.53
C THR A 38 2.96 -16.38 -14.87
N GLU A 39 4.06 -15.71 -15.18
CA GLU A 39 4.31 -14.33 -14.84
C GLU A 39 4.45 -13.49 -16.12
N TYR A 40 3.89 -12.30 -16.10
CA TYR A 40 3.90 -11.33 -17.18
C TYR A 40 4.64 -10.07 -16.73
N PHE A 41 5.53 -9.58 -17.56
CA PHE A 41 6.27 -8.35 -17.32
C PHE A 41 6.13 -7.44 -18.54
N GLU A 42 5.59 -6.25 -18.33
CA GLU A 42 5.35 -5.24 -19.33
C GLU A 42 6.22 -4.02 -19.04
N VAL A 43 6.80 -3.45 -20.09
CA VAL A 43 7.60 -2.23 -20.02
C VAL A 43 7.06 -1.22 -21.01
N TYR A 44 6.85 0.00 -20.54
CA TYR A 44 6.19 1.07 -21.28
C TYR A 44 7.16 2.20 -21.65
N GLU A 45 6.81 2.94 -22.69
CA GLU A 45 7.60 4.07 -23.22
C GLU A 45 7.77 5.23 -22.22
N ASP A 46 6.82 5.40 -21.31
CA ASP A 46 6.80 6.47 -20.30
C ASP A 46 7.66 6.15 -19.05
N SER A 47 8.63 5.25 -19.23
CA SER A 47 9.51 4.76 -18.17
C SER A 47 8.77 4.06 -17.02
N THR A 48 7.60 3.47 -17.28
CA THR A 48 6.89 2.63 -16.30
C THR A 48 7.01 1.14 -16.62
N PHE A 49 6.73 0.30 -15.63
CA PHE A 49 6.60 -1.14 -15.80
C PHE A 49 5.39 -1.69 -15.04
N TYR A 50 4.94 -2.88 -15.45
CA TYR A 50 3.98 -3.70 -14.74
C TYR A 50 4.47 -5.16 -14.68
N LEU A 51 4.31 -5.80 -13.53
CA LEU A 51 4.63 -7.20 -13.28
C LEU A 51 3.40 -7.85 -12.66
N LYS A 52 2.99 -9.01 -13.18
CA LYS A 52 1.92 -9.83 -12.63
C LYS A 52 2.34 -11.29 -12.56
N SER A 53 2.12 -11.94 -11.42
CA SER A 53 2.27 -13.37 -11.23
C SER A 53 0.91 -14.02 -11.05
N ASN A 54 0.62 -15.02 -11.90
CA ASN A 54 -0.53 -15.90 -11.79
C ASN A 54 -0.02 -17.32 -11.50
N ILE A 55 0.72 -17.46 -10.39
CA ILE A 55 1.16 -18.75 -9.88
C ILE A 55 0.32 -19.04 -8.62
N PRO A 56 -0.32 -20.22 -8.49
CA PRO A 56 -1.09 -20.57 -7.31
C PRO A 56 -0.31 -20.33 -6.01
N LEU A 57 -0.96 -19.72 -5.01
CA LEU A 57 -0.37 -19.35 -3.71
C LEU A 57 0.75 -18.30 -3.78
N MET A 58 1.06 -17.77 -4.95
CA MET A 58 2.04 -16.70 -5.19
C MET A 58 1.49 -15.72 -6.24
N GLU A 59 0.22 -15.35 -6.10
CA GLU A 59 -0.42 -14.32 -6.91
C GLU A 59 0.00 -12.95 -6.38
N TYR A 60 0.64 -12.17 -7.23
CA TYR A 60 1.08 -10.84 -6.87
C TYR A 60 1.21 -9.95 -8.10
N GLU A 61 1.18 -8.65 -7.88
CA GLU A 61 1.47 -7.65 -8.88
C GLU A 61 2.41 -6.55 -8.36
N SER A 62 3.03 -5.84 -9.29
CA SER A 62 3.90 -4.72 -8.99
C SER A 62 3.95 -3.77 -10.18
N SER A 63 3.97 -2.48 -9.89
CA SER A 63 4.08 -1.41 -10.87
C SER A 63 5.05 -0.37 -10.36
N GLY A 64 5.68 0.35 -11.28
CA GLY A 64 6.59 1.42 -10.87
C GLY A 64 7.28 2.07 -12.04
N LYS A 65 8.45 2.65 -11.74
CA LYS A 65 9.32 3.30 -12.71
C LYS A 65 10.54 2.45 -13.01
N TRP A 66 11.03 2.53 -14.23
CA TRP A 66 12.34 2.04 -14.59
C TRP A 66 13.21 3.20 -15.07
N TYR A 67 14.51 3.11 -14.83
CA TYR A 67 15.46 4.13 -15.27
C TYR A 67 16.83 3.51 -15.55
N MET A 68 17.65 4.23 -16.32
CA MET A 68 19.01 3.81 -16.64
C MET A 68 20.01 4.61 -15.81
N TYR A 69 20.91 3.92 -15.12
CA TYR A 69 21.99 4.54 -14.35
C TYR A 69 23.26 3.71 -14.49
N LYS A 70 24.39 4.35 -14.80
CA LYS A 70 25.70 3.68 -15.01
C LYS A 70 25.61 2.45 -15.94
N ASN A 71 24.91 2.58 -17.07
CA ASN A 71 24.66 1.52 -18.05
C ASN A 71 23.92 0.29 -17.51
N ARG A 72 23.17 0.44 -16.41
CA ARG A 72 22.30 -0.59 -15.82
C ARG A 72 20.86 -0.09 -15.79
N ILE A 73 19.91 -1.00 -15.91
CA ILE A 73 18.48 -0.67 -15.80
C ILE A 73 18.01 -1.06 -14.41
N TYR A 74 17.37 -0.11 -13.73
CA TYR A 74 16.83 -0.27 -12.40
C TYR A 74 15.32 -0.19 -12.43
N LEU A 75 14.66 -1.06 -11.69
CA LEU A 75 13.21 -1.09 -11.48
C LEU A 75 12.93 -0.68 -10.04
N LYS A 76 12.08 0.33 -9.88
CA LYS A 76 11.61 0.79 -8.58
C LYS A 76 10.09 0.85 -8.58
N SER A 77 9.46 0.00 -7.78
CA SER A 77 8.02 -0.02 -7.58
C SER A 77 7.53 1.29 -6.95
N TYR A 78 6.24 1.60 -7.13
CA TYR A 78 5.61 2.70 -6.39
C TYR A 78 5.65 2.44 -4.88
N ASP A 79 5.87 3.49 -4.09
CA ASP A 79 5.96 3.39 -2.63
C ASP A 79 4.64 2.92 -1.99
N SER A 80 3.50 3.05 -2.69
CA SER A 80 2.24 2.42 -2.28
C SER A 80 2.34 0.89 -2.11
N TYR A 81 3.32 0.24 -2.75
CA TYR A 81 3.60 -1.18 -2.56
C TYR A 81 4.61 -1.47 -1.44
N LYS A 82 5.27 -0.44 -0.88
CA LYS A 82 6.03 -0.56 0.37
C LYS A 82 5.12 -0.58 1.60
N ASN A 83 3.87 -0.20 1.43
CA ASN A 83 3.11 0.42 2.48
C ASN A 83 2.29 -0.59 3.29
N ASP A 84 2.90 -1.04 4.37
CA ASP A 84 2.24 -1.03 5.66
C ASP A 84 2.74 0.23 6.38
N TYR A 85 1.82 1.14 6.64
CA TYR A 85 2.06 2.36 7.40
C TYR A 85 1.02 2.39 8.52
N VAL A 86 1.42 2.98 9.64
CA VAL A 86 0.49 3.28 10.73
C VAL A 86 0.14 4.76 10.68
N ILE A 87 -1.13 5.09 10.93
CA ILE A 87 -1.53 6.45 11.27
C ILE A 87 -1.68 6.48 12.79
N ILE A 88 -1.04 7.44 13.44
CA ILE A 88 -1.08 7.57 14.89
C ILE A 88 -1.70 8.92 15.24
N GLU A 89 -2.77 8.86 16.03
CA GLU A 89 -3.49 10.01 16.56
C GLU A 89 -3.43 9.94 18.08
N GLU A 90 -3.02 11.02 18.73
CA GLU A 90 -3.09 11.10 20.19
C GLU A 90 -4.29 11.96 20.59
N LEU A 91 -5.23 11.38 21.33
CA LEU A 91 -6.51 11.99 21.70
C LEU A 91 -6.58 12.19 23.20
N GLU A 92 -7.20 13.26 23.70
CA GLU A 92 -7.46 13.43 25.13
C GLU A 92 -8.43 12.34 25.63
N ALA A 93 -8.07 11.65 26.72
CA ALA A 93 -8.87 10.57 27.28
C ALA A 93 -9.92 11.13 28.25
N LYS A 94 -11.19 10.81 28.01
CA LYS A 94 -12.31 11.27 28.85
C LYS A 94 -12.39 10.63 30.24
N GLU A 95 -11.73 9.49 30.43
CA GLU A 95 -11.84 8.67 31.65
C GLU A 95 -10.58 8.68 32.54
N GLY A 96 -9.61 9.56 32.27
CA GLY A 96 -8.40 9.66 33.09
C GLY A 96 -7.48 8.43 33.06
N ARG A 97 -7.59 7.60 32.00
CA ARG A 97 -6.75 6.41 31.81
C ARG A 97 -6.05 6.46 30.46
N ASN A 98 -4.74 6.25 30.48
CA ASN A 98 -3.94 6.13 29.27
C ASN A 98 -4.18 4.77 28.63
N SER A 99 -4.39 4.78 27.32
CA SER A 99 -4.55 3.56 26.55
C SER A 99 -3.98 3.70 25.15
N ILE A 100 -3.77 2.56 24.52
CA ILE A 100 -3.43 2.47 23.11
C ILE A 100 -4.56 1.69 22.44
N LEU A 101 -5.13 2.24 21.37
CA LEU A 101 -6.22 1.63 20.63
C LEU A 101 -5.73 1.27 19.22
N PHE A 102 -5.81 0.00 18.85
CA PHE A 102 -5.46 -0.49 17.53
C PHE A 102 -6.70 -0.70 16.65
N THR A 103 -6.66 -0.13 15.46
CA THR A 103 -7.73 -0.25 14.45
C THR A 103 -7.16 -0.55 13.07
N ASP A 104 -7.95 -1.10 12.16
CA ASP A 104 -7.59 -1.22 10.75
C ASP A 104 -7.88 0.07 9.97
N GLU A 105 -7.59 0.11 8.68
CA GLU A 105 -7.83 1.26 7.82
C GLU A 105 -9.27 1.80 7.81
N ASN A 106 -10.25 0.98 8.20
CA ASN A 106 -11.68 1.31 8.25
C ASN A 106 -12.18 1.56 9.68
N ASP A 107 -11.27 1.77 10.65
CA ASP A 107 -11.58 1.95 12.06
C ASP A 107 -12.19 0.69 12.73
N ALA A 108 -12.04 -0.49 12.12
CA ALA A 108 -12.43 -1.73 12.76
C ALA A 108 -11.37 -2.14 13.80
N ILE A 109 -11.84 -2.65 14.94
CA ILE A 109 -10.99 -3.03 16.08
C ILE A 109 -10.02 -4.16 15.71
N LEU A 110 -8.75 -4.03 16.13
CA LEU A 110 -7.73 -5.06 15.96
C LEU A 110 -7.28 -5.67 17.30
N PRO A 111 -7.76 -6.88 17.65
CA PRO A 111 -7.31 -7.59 18.84
C PRO A 111 -5.95 -8.28 18.61
N ASN A 112 -5.28 -8.67 19.71
CA ASN A 112 -4.04 -9.45 19.72
C ASN A 112 -2.86 -8.80 18.97
N VAL A 113 -2.81 -7.46 18.96
CA VAL A 113 -1.70 -6.70 18.39
C VAL A 113 -0.58 -6.61 19.42
N ILE A 114 0.65 -6.92 19.01
CA ILE A 114 1.83 -6.93 19.90
C ILE A 114 2.53 -5.57 19.86
N LEU A 115 2.63 -4.93 21.00
CA LEU A 115 3.36 -3.67 21.18
C LEU A 115 4.58 -3.92 22.08
N ASN A 116 5.72 -3.37 21.68
CA ASN A 116 6.87 -3.22 22.56
C ASN A 116 6.98 -1.75 23.00
N LEU A 117 7.01 -1.52 24.31
CA LEU A 117 7.22 -0.21 24.92
C LEU A 117 8.34 -0.37 25.94
N ASN A 118 9.45 0.35 25.74
CA ASN A 118 10.62 0.34 26.63
C ASN A 118 11.05 -1.09 27.02
N ASP A 119 11.17 -1.98 26.03
CA ASP A 119 11.56 -3.40 26.15
C ASP A 119 10.53 -4.31 26.85
N ASN A 120 9.35 -3.80 27.20
CA ASN A 120 8.23 -4.59 27.70
C ASN A 120 7.22 -4.89 26.60
N TRP A 121 6.71 -6.13 26.59
CA TRP A 121 5.75 -6.59 25.59
C TRP A 121 4.33 -6.53 26.13
N TYR A 122 3.44 -5.98 25.31
CA TYR A 122 2.02 -5.85 25.59
C TYR A 122 1.22 -6.40 24.41
N GLU A 123 0.01 -6.90 24.68
CA GLU A 123 -0.90 -7.42 23.68
C GLU A 123 -2.26 -6.74 23.82
N SER A 124 -2.85 -6.31 22.70
CA SER A 124 -4.18 -5.70 22.71
C SER A 124 -5.26 -6.72 23.03
N ASN A 125 -6.23 -6.30 23.86
CA ASN A 125 -7.37 -7.13 24.23
C ASN A 125 -8.38 -7.29 23.06
N PHE A 126 -9.51 -7.96 23.31
CA PHE A 126 -10.56 -8.14 22.30
C PHE A 126 -11.20 -6.85 21.77
N ASN A 127 -11.07 -5.74 22.51
CA ASN A 127 -11.49 -4.41 22.08
C ASN A 127 -10.37 -3.65 21.35
N GLY A 128 -9.25 -4.32 21.05
CA GLY A 128 -8.08 -3.73 20.39
C GLY A 128 -7.34 -2.71 21.27
N GLU A 129 -7.57 -2.75 22.58
CA GLU A 129 -6.98 -1.81 23.51
C GLU A 129 -5.88 -2.44 24.34
N ILE A 130 -4.85 -1.66 24.65
CA ILE A 130 -3.93 -1.91 25.76
C ILE A 130 -4.19 -0.80 26.78
N THR A 131 -4.67 -1.18 27.96
CA THR A 131 -5.08 -0.25 29.02
C THR A 131 -4.12 -0.30 30.20
N ASN A 132 -4.22 0.69 31.09
CA ASN A 132 -3.38 0.84 32.29
C ASN A 132 -1.88 0.91 31.97
N LEU A 133 -1.52 1.47 30.82
CA LEU A 133 -0.14 1.75 30.48
C LEU A 133 0.30 3.04 31.16
N ASN A 134 1.48 3.01 31.78
CA ASN A 134 2.15 4.23 32.21
C ASN A 134 2.98 4.77 31.05
N LEU A 135 2.31 5.46 30.13
CA LEU A 135 2.96 6.13 29.00
C LEU A 135 3.42 7.52 29.44
N ASN A 136 4.69 7.82 29.18
CA ASN A 136 5.28 9.12 29.43
C ASN A 136 5.60 9.84 28.13
N GLN A 137 5.69 11.17 28.21
CA GLN A 137 6.19 11.96 27.09
C GLN A 137 7.59 11.47 26.69
N ASN A 138 7.81 11.33 25.39
CA ASN A 138 9.04 10.80 24.78
C ASN A 138 9.24 9.28 24.86
N ASP A 139 8.31 8.51 25.41
CA ASP A 139 8.35 7.06 25.27
C ASP A 139 8.32 6.67 23.79
N VAL A 140 9.06 5.60 23.45
CA VAL A 140 9.12 5.07 22.09
C VAL A 140 8.28 3.80 22.02
N LEU A 141 7.20 3.86 21.27
CA LEU A 141 6.33 2.74 20.92
C LEU A 141 6.92 2.02 19.72
N LYS A 142 7.29 0.76 19.90
CA LYS A 142 7.72 -0.14 18.83
C LYS A 142 6.58 -1.08 18.49
N ILE A 143 5.90 -0.79 17.39
CA ILE A 143 4.67 -1.47 17.00
C ILE A 143 5.02 -2.59 16.03
N SER A 144 4.65 -3.81 16.39
CA SER A 144 4.84 -5.00 15.56
C SER A 144 3.50 -5.68 15.33
N HIS A 145 3.18 -6.06 14.09
CA HIS A 145 1.93 -6.74 13.81
C HIS A 145 2.09 -7.64 12.59
N ILE A 146 1.32 -8.72 12.51
CA ILE A 146 1.38 -9.65 11.36
C ILE A 146 1.05 -8.96 10.04
N HIS A 147 0.29 -7.87 10.09
CA HIS A 147 -0.03 -7.04 8.92
C HIS A 147 0.96 -5.90 8.65
N LEU A 148 2.03 -5.76 9.44
CA LEU A 148 3.14 -4.86 9.18
C LEU A 148 4.34 -5.67 8.65
N SER A 149 5.04 -5.15 7.64
CA SER A 149 6.23 -5.76 7.03
C SER A 149 7.51 -5.42 7.79
N ARG A 150 7.46 -4.42 8.66
CA ARG A 150 8.53 -3.99 9.55
C ARG A 150 7.94 -3.41 10.84
N GLU A 151 8.76 -3.37 11.87
CA GLU A 151 8.46 -2.62 13.09
C GLU A 151 8.33 -1.12 12.76
N PHE A 152 7.39 -0.45 13.44
CA PHE A 152 7.22 0.99 13.35
C PHE A 152 7.49 1.64 14.70
N ASP A 153 8.36 2.64 14.69
CA ASP A 153 8.72 3.40 15.87
C ASP A 153 7.93 4.70 15.92
N TYR A 154 7.25 4.94 17.03
CA TYR A 154 6.54 6.19 17.30
C TYR A 154 6.99 6.77 18.63
N LYS A 155 7.38 8.04 18.60
CA LYS A 155 7.68 8.78 19.82
C LYS A 155 6.41 9.47 20.30
N VAL A 156 5.98 9.15 21.51
CA VAL A 156 4.82 9.78 22.13
C VAL A 156 5.09 11.28 22.34
N LEU A 157 4.19 12.11 21.80
CA LEU A 157 4.35 13.56 21.78
C LEU A 157 3.52 14.26 22.87
N ASN A 158 2.47 13.59 23.36
CA ASN A 158 1.38 14.25 24.06
C ASN A 158 1.77 14.96 25.36
N GLU A 159 1.05 16.04 25.63
CA GLU A 159 1.20 16.88 26.82
C GLU A 159 0.03 16.73 27.82
N PHE A 160 -0.99 15.93 27.50
CA PHE A 160 -2.16 15.74 28.37
C PHE A 160 -1.88 14.80 29.55
N GLU A 161 -2.55 15.04 30.67
CA GLU A 161 -2.52 14.16 31.86
C GLU A 161 -3.11 12.78 31.55
N SER A 162 -4.09 12.72 30.63
CA SER A 162 -4.60 11.45 30.12
C SER A 162 -4.90 11.45 28.62
N TYR A 163 -4.48 10.39 27.92
CA TYR A 163 -4.62 10.30 26.47
C TYR A 163 -4.75 8.88 25.91
N VAL A 164 -5.36 8.78 24.73
CA VAL A 164 -5.44 7.56 23.91
C VAL A 164 -4.51 7.73 22.71
N VAL A 165 -3.53 6.84 22.55
CA VAL A 165 -2.78 6.73 21.28
C VAL A 165 -3.53 5.77 20.38
N LYS A 166 -4.28 6.30 19.42
CA LYS A 166 -4.97 5.51 18.41
C LYS A 166 -4.01 5.22 17.26
N ILE A 167 -3.78 3.93 17.01
CA ILE A 167 -2.88 3.43 15.98
C ILE A 167 -3.72 2.70 14.93
N LYS A 168 -3.82 3.29 13.74
CA LYS A 168 -4.48 2.70 12.57
C LYS A 168 -3.47 1.89 11.77
N VAL A 169 -3.62 0.58 11.73
CA VAL A 169 -2.76 -0.37 11.01
C VAL A 169 -3.38 -0.67 9.65
N TYR A 170 -2.70 -0.29 8.58
CA TYR A 170 -3.12 -0.64 7.22
C TYR A 170 -2.65 -2.04 6.90
N ARG A 171 -3.58 -2.91 6.48
CA ARG A 171 -3.23 -4.31 6.18
C ARG A 171 -2.24 -4.41 5.03
N LYS A 172 -1.14 -5.15 5.24
CA LYS A 172 -0.27 -5.59 4.16
C LYS A 172 -1.09 -6.35 3.12
N ASN A 173 -1.14 -5.80 1.91
CA ASN A 173 -1.72 -6.51 0.79
C ASN A 173 -0.66 -7.40 0.13
N TYR A 174 -0.72 -8.70 0.45
CA TYR A 174 0.19 -9.72 -0.07
C TYR A 174 0.07 -9.97 -1.57
N THR A 175 -0.98 -9.44 -2.23
CA THR A 175 -1.07 -9.45 -3.70
C THR A 175 -0.20 -8.36 -4.32
N PHE A 176 0.53 -7.57 -3.54
CA PHE A 176 1.47 -6.58 -4.04
C PHE A 176 2.88 -6.85 -3.53
N ILE A 177 3.88 -6.67 -4.41
CA ILE A 177 5.29 -6.72 -4.03
C ILE A 177 5.99 -5.41 -4.36
N TYR A 178 6.88 -4.97 -3.48
CA TYR A 178 7.82 -3.88 -3.78
C TYR A 178 9.09 -4.44 -4.44
N LEU A 179 9.46 -3.87 -5.58
CA LEU A 179 10.71 -4.14 -6.30
C LEU A 179 11.64 -2.94 -6.17
N ASP A 180 12.88 -3.21 -5.80
CA ASP A 180 14.02 -2.28 -5.88
C ASP A 180 15.20 -3.11 -6.38
N ASP A 181 15.25 -3.30 -7.70
CA ASP A 181 16.09 -4.34 -8.29
C ASP A 181 16.72 -3.90 -9.62
N GLU A 182 17.83 -4.55 -9.97
CA GLU A 182 18.48 -4.42 -11.27
C GLU A 182 17.85 -5.39 -12.26
N ALA A 183 17.71 -4.95 -13.52
CA ALA A 183 17.23 -5.77 -14.61
C ALA A 183 18.15 -5.67 -15.83
N ARG A 184 18.26 -6.78 -16.56
CA ARG A 184 18.96 -6.82 -17.85
C ARG A 184 17.97 -7.01 -18.98
N PHE A 185 17.88 -6.00 -19.85
CA PHE A 185 17.05 -6.02 -21.04
C PHE A 185 17.87 -6.39 -22.28
N ASN A 186 17.31 -7.24 -23.12
CA ASN A 186 17.71 -7.37 -24.51
C ASN A 186 16.45 -7.55 -25.38
N LYS A 187 16.60 -7.53 -26.72
CA LYS A 187 15.47 -7.53 -27.66
C LYS A 187 14.45 -8.65 -27.40
N ASN A 188 14.91 -9.81 -26.89
CA ASN A 188 14.10 -11.01 -26.75
C ASN A 188 13.93 -11.49 -25.30
N LEU A 189 14.55 -10.81 -24.33
CA LEU A 189 14.69 -11.30 -22.96
C LEU A 189 14.72 -10.16 -21.94
N VAL A 190 14.16 -10.45 -20.76
CA VAL A 190 14.44 -9.72 -19.52
C VAL A 190 14.92 -10.72 -18.47
N LEU A 191 16.00 -10.37 -17.75
CA LEU A 191 16.42 -11.06 -16.53
C LEU A 191 16.09 -10.15 -15.33
N LEU A 192 15.22 -10.62 -14.44
CA LEU A 192 14.74 -9.92 -13.24
C LEU A 192 14.70 -10.90 -12.05
N LYS A 193 15.26 -10.55 -10.89
CA LYS A 193 15.31 -11.46 -9.71
C LYS A 193 15.75 -12.89 -10.03
N SER A 194 16.77 -13.04 -10.88
CA SER A 194 17.25 -14.35 -11.39
C SER A 194 16.26 -15.14 -12.28
N LYS A 195 15.07 -14.60 -12.55
CA LYS A 195 14.08 -15.19 -13.45
C LYS A 195 14.26 -14.68 -14.87
N LYS A 196 14.19 -15.61 -15.82
CA LYS A 196 14.33 -15.34 -17.25
C LYS A 196 12.95 -15.22 -17.90
N PHE A 197 12.60 -14.02 -18.34
CA PHE A 197 11.38 -13.71 -19.10
C PHE A 197 11.74 -13.63 -20.59
N LYS A 198 10.92 -14.24 -21.45
CA LYS A 198 11.07 -14.19 -22.91
C LYS A 198 10.02 -13.28 -23.52
N LYS A 199 10.39 -12.51 -24.54
CA LYS A 199 9.44 -11.67 -25.27
C LYS A 199 8.34 -12.54 -25.91
N ILE A 200 7.09 -12.08 -25.83
CA ILE A 200 5.92 -12.68 -26.51
C ILE A 200 5.68 -11.94 -27.81
#